data_AF-A0A6C0QV71-F1
#
_entry.id   AF-A0A6C0QV71-F1
#
_cell.length_a   1.000
_cell.length_b   1.000
_cell.length_c   1.000
_cell.angle_alpha   90.00
_cell.angle_beta   90.00
_cell.angle_gamma   90.00
#
_symmetry.space_group_name_H-M   'P 1'
#
loop_
_entity.id
_entity.type
_entity.pdbx_description
1 polymer ?
#
loop_
_entity_poly.entity_id
_entity_poly.type
_entity_poly.pdbx_seq_one_letter_code
_entity_poly.pdbx_strand_id
1 'polypeptide(L)'
;MKHTRESIIAWWDGVNPKERDMKVAESVMDWRRVRCDYFSPSTSIADSWRVLEKLRGKWFVRIADFGRHGWGVELVSETAAIPYVSVTRETVQEAICLAALIATLTGEAED
;
A
#
# COMPACT_ATOMS: atom_id res chain seq x y z
N MET A 1 -2.90 15.36 11.37
CA MET A 1 -3.69 15.81 10.21
C MET A 1 -3.85 14.58 9.32
N LYS A 2 -5.06 14.06 9.10
CA LYS A 2 -5.26 12.87 8.25
C LYS A 2 -4.92 13.25 6.80
N HIS A 3 -4.12 12.44 6.11
CA HIS A 3 -3.82 12.66 4.70
C HIS A 3 -5.04 12.28 3.87
N THR A 4 -5.27 12.96 2.74
CA THR A 4 -6.27 12.49 1.77
C THR A 4 -5.65 11.43 0.87
N ARG A 5 -6.47 10.49 0.39
CA ARG A 5 -6.07 9.45 -0.55
C ARG A 5 -5.37 10.02 -1.78
N GLU A 6 -5.90 11.10 -2.34
CA GLU A 6 -5.38 11.77 -3.53
C GLU A 6 -3.99 12.36 -3.26
N SER A 7 -3.77 12.94 -2.07
CA SER A 7 -2.47 13.50 -1.69
C SER A 7 -1.39 12.42 -1.57
N ILE A 8 -1.76 11.22 -1.09
CA ILE A 8 -0.85 10.08 -0.94
C ILE A 8 -0.48 9.53 -2.32
N ILE A 9 -1.47 9.39 -3.21
CA ILE A 9 -1.26 8.95 -4.59
C ILE A 9 -0.35 9.92 -5.34
N ALA A 10 -0.65 11.22 -5.27
CA ALA A 10 0.15 12.26 -5.94
C ALA A 10 1.60 12.27 -5.44
N TRP A 11 1.80 12.10 -4.13
CA TRP A 11 3.14 11.97 -3.56
C TRP A 11 3.84 10.71 -4.09
N TRP A 12 3.18 9.54 -4.03
CA TRP A 12 3.73 8.25 -4.48
C TRP A 12 4.23 8.31 -5.92
N ASP A 13 3.42 8.88 -6.82
CA ASP A 13 3.73 8.96 -8.25
C ASP A 13 4.87 9.95 -8.54
N GLY A 14 5.16 10.89 -7.62
CA GLY A 14 6.22 11.88 -7.73
C GLY A 14 7.57 11.52 -7.11
N VAL A 15 7.65 10.43 -6.35
CA VAL A 15 8.88 10.02 -5.63
C VAL A 15 9.52 8.75 -6.20
N ASN A 16 10.81 8.58 -5.93
CA ASN A 16 11.56 7.39 -6.36
C ASN A 16 11.26 6.17 -5.47
N PRO A 17 11.56 4.93 -5.91
CA PRO A 17 11.30 3.70 -5.15
C PRO A 17 11.87 3.70 -3.73
N LYS A 18 13.08 4.24 -3.53
CA LYS A 18 13.73 4.27 -2.20
C LYS A 18 12.95 5.15 -1.22
N GLU A 19 12.41 6.28 -1.68
CA GLU A 19 11.56 7.16 -0.87
C GLU A 19 10.21 6.50 -0.54
N ARG A 20 9.62 5.78 -1.49
CA ARG A 20 8.40 4.97 -1.27
C ARG A 20 8.63 3.92 -0.19
N ASP A 21 9.70 3.14 -0.33
CA ASP A 21 10.09 2.05 0.58
C ASP A 21 10.31 2.57 2.00
N MET A 22 11.02 3.69 2.14
CA MET A 22 11.26 4.33 3.43
C MET A 22 9.95 4.80 4.07
N LYS A 23 9.04 5.38 3.29
CA LYS A 23 7.75 5.84 3.81
C LYS A 23 6.87 4.68 4.26
N VAL A 24 6.87 3.57 3.53
CA VAL A 24 6.16 2.33 3.91
C VAL A 24 6.75 1.75 5.20
N ALA A 25 8.08 1.69 5.30
CA ALA A 25 8.75 1.20 6.50
C ALA A 25 8.40 2.04 7.74
N GLU A 26 8.43 3.37 7.62
CA GLU A 26 8.12 4.27 8.72
C GLU A 26 6.63 4.27 9.09
N SER A 27 5.75 4.31 8.10
CA SER A 27 4.32 4.55 8.33
C SER A 27 3.54 3.27 8.59
N VAL A 28 3.85 2.18 7.89
CA VAL A 28 3.09 0.92 7.95
C VAL A 28 3.74 -0.09 8.89
N MET A 29 5.08 -0.18 8.84
CA MET A 29 5.82 -1.17 9.64
C MET A 29 6.21 -0.66 11.02
N ASP A 30 6.05 0.63 11.31
CA ASP A 30 6.53 1.31 12.53
C ASP A 30 8.05 1.23 12.71
N TRP A 31 8.82 1.11 11.61
CA TRP A 31 10.26 0.96 11.66
C TRP A 31 10.97 2.29 11.74
N ARG A 32 12.03 2.36 12.55
CA ARG A 32 12.95 3.49 12.55
C ARG A 32 13.83 3.45 11.31
N ARG A 33 14.13 4.63 10.77
CA ARG A 33 14.93 4.86 9.54
C ARG A 33 16.25 4.07 9.44
N VAL A 34 16.85 3.68 10.56
CA VAL A 34 18.10 2.88 10.63
C VAL A 34 17.92 1.41 10.21
N ARG A 35 16.68 0.87 10.16
CA ARG A 35 16.42 -0.54 9.83
C ARG A 35 16.12 -0.83 8.36
N CYS A 36 16.15 0.18 7.49
CA CYS A 36 15.54 0.10 6.16
C CYS A 36 16.48 -0.34 5.02
N ASP A 37 17.78 -0.55 5.28
CA ASP A 37 18.78 -0.77 4.22
C ASP A 37 18.58 -2.07 3.40
N TYR A 38 17.74 -3.00 3.87
CA TYR A 38 17.42 -4.27 3.21
C TYR A 38 15.91 -4.51 3.02
N PHE A 39 15.12 -3.44 3.00
CA PHE A 39 13.68 -3.53 2.83
C PHE A 39 13.25 -2.70 1.61
N SER A 40 12.82 -3.40 0.56
CA SER A 40 12.48 -2.77 -0.72
C SER A 40 11.08 -3.17 -1.20
N PRO A 41 10.03 -2.92 -0.40
CA PRO A 41 8.70 -3.47 -0.64
C PRO A 41 8.04 -2.98 -1.93
N SER A 42 8.41 -1.82 -2.49
CA SER A 42 7.88 -1.38 -3.80
C SER A 42 8.46 -2.14 -4.99
N THR A 43 9.50 -2.96 -4.80
CA THR A 43 10.15 -3.73 -5.87
C THR A 43 10.32 -5.23 -5.56
N SER A 44 10.33 -5.62 -4.28
CA SER A 44 10.44 -6.99 -3.80
C SER A 44 9.08 -7.53 -3.36
N ILE A 45 8.59 -8.59 -4.02
CA ILE A 45 7.31 -9.22 -3.67
C ILE A 45 7.31 -9.81 -2.25
N ALA A 46 8.45 -10.35 -1.81
CA ALA A 46 8.58 -10.89 -0.47
C ALA A 46 8.43 -9.78 0.59
N ASP A 47 9.00 -8.61 0.35
CA ASP A 47 8.89 -7.48 1.26
C ASP A 47 7.51 -6.83 1.18
N SER A 48 6.91 -6.69 -0.01
CA SER A 48 5.54 -6.19 -0.12
C SER A 48 4.56 -7.10 0.62
N TRP A 49 4.77 -8.42 0.57
CA TRP A 49 3.89 -9.35 1.28
C TRP A 49 3.96 -9.16 2.80
N ARG A 50 5.16 -8.91 3.35
CA ARG A 50 5.34 -8.56 4.77
C ARG A 50 4.56 -7.31 5.18
N VAL A 51 4.38 -6.35 4.26
CA VAL A 51 3.56 -5.16 4.48
C VAL A 51 2.09 -5.54 4.67
N LEU A 52 1.55 -6.43 3.83
CA LEU A 52 0.17 -6.92 3.98
C LEU A 52 0.00 -7.71 5.28
N GLU A 53 0.93 -8.60 5.63
CA GLU A 53 0.86 -9.43 6.83
C GLU A 53 0.83 -8.62 8.14
N LYS A 54 1.40 -7.42 8.12
CA LYS A 54 1.36 -6.48 9.26
C LYS A 54 -0.01 -5.83 9.44
N LEU A 55 -0.78 -5.67 8.37
CA LEU A 55 -2.06 -4.97 8.39
C LEU A 55 -3.19 -5.91 8.84
N ARG A 56 -4.16 -5.34 9.56
CA ARG A 56 -5.40 -6.03 9.92
C ARG A 56 -6.42 -5.92 8.79
N GLY A 57 -7.47 -6.72 8.87
CA GLY A 57 -8.58 -6.70 7.92
C GLY A 57 -8.40 -7.68 6.75
N LYS A 58 -9.40 -7.69 5.87
CA LYS A 58 -9.48 -8.60 4.74
C LYS A 58 -9.01 -7.88 3.48
N TRP A 59 -7.91 -8.39 2.92
CA TRP A 59 -7.25 -7.82 1.74
C TRP A 59 -7.44 -8.73 0.54
N PHE A 60 -7.79 -8.15 -0.60
CA PHE A 60 -7.81 -8.84 -1.88
C PHE A 60 -6.69 -8.30 -2.76
N VAL A 61 -5.89 -9.22 -3.31
CA VAL A 61 -4.89 -8.94 -4.34
C VAL A 61 -5.32 -9.67 -5.60
N ARG A 62 -5.53 -8.93 -6.69
CA ARG A 62 -6.03 -9.50 -7.95
C ARG A 62 -5.31 -8.92 -9.16
N ILE A 63 -5.21 -9.72 -10.21
CA ILE A 63 -4.86 -9.20 -11.53
C ILE A 63 -6.03 -8.35 -12.00
N ALA A 64 -5.74 -7.14 -12.43
CA ALA A 64 -6.72 -6.17 -12.91
C ALA A 64 -6.37 -5.80 -14.34
N ASP A 65 -7.35 -5.89 -15.24
CA ASP A 65 -7.16 -5.63 -16.66
C ASP A 65 -7.99 -4.41 -17.07
N PHE A 66 -7.48 -3.22 -16.79
CA PHE A 66 -8.10 -1.94 -17.13
C PHE A 66 -7.43 -1.31 -18.36
N GLY A 67 -7.27 -2.09 -19.43
CA GLY A 67 -6.63 -1.64 -20.68
C GLY A 67 -5.11 -1.70 -20.70
N ARG A 68 -4.48 -2.03 -19.56
CA ARG A 68 -3.10 -2.52 -19.42
C ARG A 68 -3.10 -3.57 -18.30
N HIS A 69 -2.34 -4.65 -18.48
CA HIS A 69 -2.16 -5.66 -17.43
C HIS A 69 -1.58 -4.99 -16.19
N GLY A 70 -2.31 -5.08 -15.08
CA GLY A 70 -1.92 -4.51 -13.80
C GLY A 70 -2.48 -5.30 -12.63
N TRP A 71 -2.36 -4.71 -11.45
CA TRP A 71 -2.71 -5.32 -10.18
C TRP A 71 -3.63 -4.41 -9.39
N GLY A 72 -4.74 -4.97 -8.93
CA GLY A 72 -5.68 -4.36 -8.00
C GLY A 72 -5.45 -4.86 -6.58
N VAL A 73 -5.40 -3.94 -5.61
CA VAL A 73 -5.37 -4.27 -4.18
C VAL A 73 -6.48 -3.53 -3.46
N GLU A 74 -7.28 -4.29 -2.71
CA GLU A 74 -8.48 -3.80 -2.04
C GLU A 74 -8.49 -4.19 -0.56
N LEU A 75 -8.80 -3.22 0.31
CA LEU A 75 -9.20 -3.47 1.69
C LEU A 75 -10.73 -3.42 1.76
N VAL A 76 -11.34 -4.54 2.11
CA VAL A 76 -12.81 -4.66 2.18
C VAL A 76 -13.31 -4.65 3.62
N SER A 77 -14.46 -4.02 3.79
CA SER A 77 -15.32 -4.24 4.95
C SER A 77 -16.06 -5.56 4.80
N GLU A 78 -16.29 -6.29 5.90
CA GLU A 78 -17.24 -7.40 5.87
C GLU A 78 -18.70 -6.95 5.76
N THR A 79 -18.98 -5.67 6.07
CA THR A 79 -20.33 -5.12 6.17
C THR A 79 -20.64 -4.04 5.14
N ALA A 80 -19.63 -3.36 4.61
CA ALA A 80 -19.82 -2.32 3.59
C ALA A 80 -19.88 -2.91 2.17
N ALA A 81 -20.76 -2.33 1.34
CA ALA A 81 -20.93 -2.69 -0.06
C ALA A 81 -19.77 -2.24 -0.97
N ILE A 82 -18.86 -1.38 -0.46
CA ILE A 82 -17.77 -0.76 -1.22
C ILE A 82 -16.46 -0.96 -0.44
N PRO A 83 -15.34 -1.30 -1.09
CA PRO A 83 -14.03 -1.38 -0.43
C PRO A 83 -13.59 -0.01 0.10
N TYR A 84 -12.94 0.01 1.27
CA TYR A 84 -12.37 1.22 1.87
C TYR A 84 -11.21 1.75 1.02
N VAL A 85 -10.29 0.85 0.66
CA VAL A 85 -9.17 1.13 -0.25
C VAL A 85 -9.31 0.28 -1.50
N SER A 86 -9.04 0.87 -2.67
CA SER A 86 -9.01 0.14 -3.96
C SER A 86 -7.99 0.77 -4.89
N VAL A 87 -6.79 0.22 -4.98
CA VAL A 87 -5.68 0.79 -5.78
C VAL A 87 -5.36 -0.11 -6.98
N THR A 88 -5.01 0.51 -8.10
CA THR A 88 -4.46 -0.19 -9.27
C THR A 88 -3.06 0.30 -9.62
N ARG A 89 -2.09 -0.60 -9.82
CA ARG A 89 -0.73 -0.30 -10.29
C ARG A 89 -0.23 -1.32 -11.30
N GLU A 90 0.85 -1.00 -12.02
CA GLU A 90 1.44 -1.90 -13.02
C GLU A 90 2.05 -3.15 -12.38
N THR A 91 2.58 -3.02 -11.16
CA THR A 91 3.16 -4.13 -10.39
C THR A 91 2.36 -4.40 -9.12
N VAL A 92 2.39 -5.66 -8.67
CA VAL A 92 1.72 -6.08 -7.43
C VAL A 92 2.37 -5.41 -6.21
N GLN A 93 3.69 -5.26 -6.22
CA GLN A 93 4.47 -4.64 -5.15
C GLN A 93 4.03 -3.20 -4.90
N GLU A 94 3.91 -2.41 -5.97
CA GLU A 94 3.43 -1.03 -5.87
C GLU A 94 1.97 -0.96 -5.43
N ALA A 95 1.10 -1.83 -5.97
CA ALA A 95 -0.31 -1.86 -5.60
C ALA A 95 -0.48 -2.15 -4.11
N ILE A 96 0.26 -3.14 -3.59
CA ILE A 96 0.26 -3.50 -2.17
C ILE A 96 0.74 -2.34 -1.32
N CYS A 97 1.91 -1.79 -1.61
CA CYS A 97 2.52 -0.77 -0.78
C CYS A 97 1.70 0.51 -0.73
N LEU A 98 1.15 0.93 -1.87
CA LEU A 98 0.32 2.12 -1.93
C LEU A 98 -1.02 1.92 -1.22
N ALA A 99 -1.67 0.77 -1.39
CA ALA A 99 -2.91 0.48 -0.68
C ALA A 99 -2.72 0.42 0.83
N ALA A 100 -1.64 -0.22 1.29
CA ALA A 100 -1.20 -0.25 2.68
C ALA A 100 -0.97 1.15 3.27
N LEU A 101 -0.27 1.99 2.51
CA LEU A 101 0.04 3.35 2.93
C LEU A 101 -1.22 4.22 3.02
N ILE A 102 -2.14 4.10 2.05
CA ILE A 102 -3.44 4.78 2.08
C ILE A 102 -4.21 4.37 3.32
N ALA A 103 -4.43 3.07 3.52
CA ALA A 103 -5.21 2.56 4.65
C ALA A 103 -4.66 3.06 6.00
N THR A 104 -3.33 3.09 6.13
CA THR A 104 -2.67 3.53 7.35
C THR A 104 -2.79 5.03 7.57
N LEU A 105 -2.56 5.85 6.55
CA LEU A 105 -2.52 7.31 6.70
C LEU A 105 -3.91 7.99 6.69
N THR A 106 -4.94 7.32 6.16
CA THR A 106 -6.34 7.78 6.27
C THR A 106 -7.01 7.26 7.55
N GLY A 107 -6.45 6.22 8.17
CA GLY A 107 -6.98 5.55 9.36
C GLY A 107 -8.04 4.50 9.06
N GLU A 108 -8.09 3.98 7.83
CA GLU A 108 -9.00 2.90 7.40
C GLU A 108 -8.47 1.51 7.78
N ALA A 109 -7.21 1.40 8.23
CA ALA A 109 -6.60 0.14 8.67
C ALA A 109 -6.93 -0.26 10.13
N GLU A 110 -7.58 0.62 10.90
CA GLU A 110 -7.81 0.45 12.35
C GLU A 110 -9.26 0.11 12.73
N ASP A 111 -10.18 0.08 11.76
CA ASP A 111 -11.59 -0.30 11.96
C ASP A 111 -11.81 -1.83 11.92
#